data_AF-A0A176S0T7-F1
#
_entry.id   AF-A0A176S0T7-F1
#
_cell.length_a   1.000
_cell.length_b   1.000
_cell.length_c   1.000
_cell.angle_alpha   90.00
_cell.angle_beta   90.00
_cell.angle_gamma   90.00
#
_symmetry.space_group_name_H-M   'P 1'
#
loop_
_entity.id
_entity.type
_entity.pdbx_description
1 polymer ?
#
loop_
_entity_poly.entity_id
_entity_poly.type
_entity_poly.pdbx_seq_one_letter_code
_entity_poly.pdbx_strand_id
1 'polypeptide(L)'
;QWQSINIQIMQESNLALSDQLYQNGLKDTLRIATKRGSNITGTPNHRLRVVNDNGEYAWKYLSEISVGDEVIRRLGGHQELLANKPYMALQIPKNTINQKTVRLPAELTEDVAYLLGLYMGDVKDHYTKKEGVGLAICDDDPSVVEFVRHVFREEMGITVIEDTSSGCTLADSTALVDWFEVNGFTGNGAFIPQVVLQSRTSVLAAFISGLFAADGTVEHCYVELSTVSKNLANQVKVSLESMGIVTTVSQHGTLG
;
A
#
# COMPACT_ATOMS: atom_id res chain seq x y z
N GLN A 1 -0.60 23.55 -19.80
CA GLN A 1 -1.07 22.91 -21.04
C GLN A 1 -2.11 21.87 -20.66
N TRP A 2 -3.22 21.84 -21.40
CA TRP A 2 -4.27 20.84 -21.19
C TRP A 2 -3.93 19.56 -21.96
N GLN A 3 -4.15 18.42 -21.34
CA GLN A 3 -3.98 17.09 -21.91
C GLN A 3 -5.30 16.33 -21.77
N SER A 4 -5.73 15.67 -22.83
CA SER A 4 -6.92 14.83 -22.77
C SER A 4 -6.65 13.57 -21.92
N ILE A 5 -7.55 13.27 -21.01
CA ILE A 5 -7.58 12.04 -20.22
C ILE A 5 -8.99 11.45 -20.28
N ASN A 6 -9.18 10.24 -19.78
CA ASN A 6 -10.51 9.62 -19.68
C ASN A 6 -10.52 8.69 -18.46
N ILE A 7 -10.69 9.29 -17.29
CA ILE A 7 -10.68 8.56 -16.01
C ILE A 7 -11.88 8.97 -15.16
N GLN A 8 -12.41 8.02 -14.40
CA GLN A 8 -13.40 8.33 -13.37
C GLN A 8 -12.69 8.84 -12.12
N ILE A 9 -13.15 9.98 -11.62
CA ILE A 9 -12.68 10.59 -10.38
C ILE A 9 -13.83 10.65 -9.37
N MET A 10 -13.53 10.38 -8.12
CA MET A 10 -14.49 10.52 -7.04
C MET A 10 -14.64 12.00 -6.67
N GLN A 11 -15.86 12.51 -6.82
CA GLN A 11 -16.28 13.78 -6.22
C GLN A 11 -16.90 13.51 -4.84
N GLU A 12 -17.37 14.55 -4.17
CA GLU A 12 -17.93 14.43 -2.81
C GLU A 12 -19.05 13.40 -2.68
N SER A 13 -19.97 13.36 -3.64
CA SER A 13 -21.16 12.52 -3.58
C SER A 13 -21.28 11.51 -4.72
N ASN A 14 -20.47 11.63 -5.77
CA ASN A 14 -20.59 10.80 -6.96
C ASN A 14 -19.26 10.62 -7.69
N LEU A 15 -19.23 9.62 -8.57
CA LEU A 15 -18.21 9.50 -9.59
C LEU A 15 -18.50 10.46 -10.74
N ALA A 16 -17.46 11.15 -11.22
CA ALA A 16 -17.52 12.00 -12.39
C ALA A 16 -16.38 11.64 -13.36
N LEU A 17 -16.63 11.81 -14.66
CA LEU A 17 -15.58 11.67 -15.65
C LEU A 17 -14.69 12.92 -15.65
N SER A 18 -13.38 12.73 -15.63
CA SER A 18 -12.40 13.75 -15.94
C SER A 18 -11.85 13.51 -17.34
N ASP A 19 -12.05 14.49 -18.22
CA ASP A 19 -11.63 14.46 -19.63
C ASP A 19 -10.36 15.29 -19.90
N GLN A 20 -9.89 16.05 -18.90
CA GLN A 20 -8.77 16.97 -19.04
C GLN A 20 -7.85 16.98 -17.80
N LEU A 21 -6.55 16.95 -18.05
CA LEU A 21 -5.47 17.14 -17.08
C LEU A 21 -4.74 18.45 -17.41
N TYR A 22 -4.54 19.32 -16.42
CA TYR A 22 -3.79 20.56 -16.60
C TYR A 22 -2.37 20.47 -16.06
N GLN A 23 -1.38 20.77 -16.91
CA GLN A 23 0.03 20.90 -16.50
C GLN A 23 0.44 22.38 -16.43
N ASN A 24 0.73 22.89 -15.23
CA ASN A 24 1.03 24.32 -15.01
C ASN A 24 2.53 24.68 -15.09
N GLY A 25 3.38 23.74 -15.54
CA GLY A 25 4.84 23.92 -15.55
C GLY A 25 5.44 24.06 -14.15
N LEU A 26 6.65 24.62 -14.07
CA LEU A 26 7.32 24.90 -12.79
C LEU A 26 6.71 26.15 -12.15
N LYS A 27 6.30 26.03 -10.89
CA LYS A 27 5.70 27.09 -10.09
C LYS A 27 6.17 26.97 -8.65
N ASP A 28 6.20 28.11 -7.96
CA ASP A 28 6.38 28.12 -6.52
C ASP A 28 5.19 27.43 -5.84
N THR A 29 5.49 26.68 -4.79
CA THR A 29 4.50 25.90 -4.06
C THR A 29 4.58 26.17 -2.57
N LEU A 30 3.44 25.99 -1.91
CA LEU A 30 3.31 25.97 -0.48
C LEU A 30 3.05 24.53 -0.05
N ARG A 31 3.68 24.13 1.05
CA ARG A 31 3.45 22.82 1.67
C ARG A 31 2.74 23.02 3.00
N ILE A 32 1.53 22.50 3.10
CA ILE A 32 0.75 22.49 4.34
C ILE A 32 0.93 21.13 5.00
N ALA A 33 1.29 21.11 6.28
CA ALA A 33 1.38 19.92 7.09
C ALA A 33 0.36 19.98 8.22
N THR A 34 -0.38 18.90 8.42
CA THR A 34 -1.39 18.77 9.48
C THR A 34 -0.79 18.08 10.70
N LYS A 35 -1.33 18.35 11.89
CA LYS A 35 -0.90 17.70 13.15
C LYS A 35 -0.94 16.16 13.10
N ARG A 36 -1.84 15.58 12.30
CA ARG A 36 -1.99 14.12 12.12
C ARG A 36 -1.06 13.52 11.04
N GLY A 37 -0.06 14.28 10.58
CA GLY A 37 0.96 13.80 9.64
C GLY A 37 0.59 13.88 8.16
N SER A 38 -0.65 14.26 7.80
CA SER A 38 -1.00 14.50 6.40
C SER A 38 -0.31 15.76 5.90
N ASN A 39 0.10 15.76 4.64
CA ASN A 39 0.63 16.95 4.01
C ASN A 39 0.13 17.09 2.58
N ILE A 40 -0.03 18.33 2.14
CA ILE A 40 -0.42 18.68 0.77
C ILE A 40 0.50 19.79 0.28
N THR A 41 0.96 19.65 -0.97
CA THR A 41 1.79 20.65 -1.65
C THR A 41 1.06 21.14 -2.89
N GLY A 42 0.96 22.45 -3.06
CA GLY A 42 0.30 23.04 -4.22
C GLY A 42 0.69 24.50 -4.43
N THR A 43 0.31 25.07 -5.57
CA THR A 43 0.55 26.50 -5.82
C THR A 43 -0.32 27.37 -4.90
N PRO A 44 0.10 28.62 -4.60
CA PRO A 44 -0.62 29.52 -3.68
C PRO A 44 -2.12 29.66 -3.92
N ASN A 45 -2.56 29.61 -5.18
CA ASN A 45 -3.96 29.75 -5.61
C ASN A 45 -4.78 28.46 -5.60
N HIS A 46 -4.22 27.30 -5.25
CA HIS A 46 -5.03 26.10 -4.96
C HIS A 46 -5.86 26.36 -3.70
N ARG A 47 -7.03 25.73 -3.61
CA ARG A 47 -7.92 25.91 -2.45
C ARG A 47 -8.10 24.62 -1.68
N LEU A 48 -8.25 24.78 -0.37
CA LEU A 48 -8.66 23.72 0.56
C LEU A 48 -9.94 24.13 1.26
N ARG A 49 -10.76 23.13 1.60
CA ARG A 49 -11.88 23.34 2.51
C ARG A 49 -11.37 23.38 3.93
N VAL A 50 -11.86 24.34 4.69
CA VAL A 50 -11.62 24.50 6.12
C VAL A 50 -12.94 24.62 6.86
N VAL A 51 -12.92 24.39 8.17
CA VAL A 51 -13.99 24.80 9.08
C VAL A 51 -13.69 26.22 9.56
N ASN A 52 -14.66 27.13 9.43
CA ASN A 52 -14.54 28.49 9.97
C ASN A 52 -14.96 28.55 11.45
N ASP A 53 -14.81 29.71 12.08
CA ASP A 53 -15.14 29.91 13.51
C ASP A 53 -16.63 29.65 13.84
N ASN A 54 -17.51 29.68 12.84
CA ASN A 54 -18.93 29.37 12.98
C ASN A 54 -19.24 27.87 12.83
N GLY A 55 -18.23 27.03 12.57
CA GLY A 55 -18.40 25.60 12.33
C GLY A 55 -18.85 25.25 10.90
N GLU A 56 -18.78 26.20 9.96
CA GLU A 56 -19.22 26.02 8.58
C GLU A 56 -18.05 25.75 7.63
N TYR A 57 -18.32 25.07 6.51
CA TYR A 57 -17.32 24.87 5.46
C TYR A 57 -17.04 26.17 4.70
N ALA A 58 -15.76 26.53 4.64
CA ALA A 58 -15.25 27.63 3.83
C ALA A 58 -14.10 27.16 2.94
N TRP A 59 -13.86 27.88 1.85
CA TRP A 59 -12.69 27.65 1.01
C TRP A 59 -11.63 28.71 1.29
N LYS A 60 -10.40 28.29 1.54
CA LYS A 60 -9.22 29.16 1.64
C LYS A 60 -8.22 28.79 0.56
N TYR A 61 -7.56 29.80 -0.02
CA TYR A 61 -6.37 29.56 -0.83
C TYR A 61 -5.25 28.99 0.04
N LEU A 62 -4.33 28.23 -0.54
CA LEU A 62 -3.16 27.71 0.17
C LEU A 62 -2.32 28.84 0.79
N SER A 63 -2.27 30.01 0.15
CA SER A 63 -1.61 31.21 0.70
C SER A 63 -2.31 31.84 1.90
N GLU A 64 -3.57 31.49 2.16
CA GLU A 64 -4.36 32.03 3.26
C GLU A 64 -4.45 31.05 4.44
N ILE A 65 -3.97 29.81 4.27
CA ILE A 65 -3.95 28.81 5.34
C ILE A 65 -2.92 29.22 6.39
N SER A 66 -3.37 29.27 7.64
CA SER A 66 -2.55 29.59 8.81
C SER A 66 -2.51 28.42 9.79
N VAL A 67 -1.47 28.39 10.64
CA VAL A 67 -1.39 27.41 11.73
C VAL A 67 -2.60 27.59 12.64
N GLY A 68 -3.34 26.50 12.87
CA GLY A 68 -4.59 26.51 13.63
C GLY A 68 -5.83 26.30 12.76
N ASP A 69 -5.75 26.53 11.45
CA ASP A 69 -6.86 26.24 10.54
C ASP A 69 -7.19 24.73 10.51
N GLU A 70 -8.47 24.41 10.58
CA GLU A 70 -8.97 23.03 10.51
C GLU A 70 -9.30 22.65 9.06
N VAL A 71 -8.39 21.92 8.41
CA VAL A 71 -8.56 21.47 7.02
C VAL A 71 -9.44 20.22 6.95
N ILE A 72 -10.45 20.26 6.09
CA ILE A 72 -11.34 19.13 5.82
C ILE A 72 -10.62 18.05 5.02
N ARG A 73 -10.82 16.81 5.44
CA ARG A 73 -10.34 15.61 4.74
C ARG A 73 -11.45 14.58 4.65
N ARG A 74 -11.56 13.93 3.50
CA ARG A 74 -12.48 12.81 3.33
C ARG A 74 -11.92 11.56 4.01
N LEU A 75 -12.80 10.86 4.72
CA LEU A 75 -12.59 9.50 5.19
C LEU A 75 -13.55 8.59 4.42
N GLY A 76 -13.12 7.36 4.13
CA GLY A 76 -13.89 6.43 3.31
C GLY A 76 -13.77 6.69 1.81
N GLY A 77 -14.68 6.09 1.04
CA GLY A 77 -14.72 6.16 -0.42
C GLY A 77 -14.11 4.95 -1.12
N HIS A 78 -13.13 4.25 -0.55
CA HIS A 78 -12.54 3.07 -1.20
C HIS A 78 -13.58 1.95 -1.38
N GLN A 79 -14.36 1.66 -0.34
CA GLN A 79 -15.46 0.69 -0.40
C GLN A 79 -16.51 1.08 -1.43
N GLU A 80 -16.95 2.35 -1.44
CA GLU A 80 -17.95 2.85 -2.38
C GLU A 80 -17.51 2.71 -3.84
N LEU A 81 -16.21 2.89 -4.10
CA LEU A 81 -15.64 2.89 -5.45
C LEU A 81 -15.25 1.51 -5.95
N LEU A 82 -14.71 0.67 -5.06
CA LEU A 82 -13.92 -0.49 -5.45
C LEU A 82 -14.45 -1.82 -4.90
N ALA A 83 -15.46 -1.82 -4.03
CA ALA A 83 -15.96 -3.06 -3.40
C ALA A 83 -16.28 -4.19 -4.39
N ASN A 84 -16.92 -3.86 -5.51
CA ASN A 84 -17.37 -4.84 -6.51
C ASN A 84 -16.41 -4.99 -7.69
N LYS A 85 -15.18 -4.48 -7.58
CA LYS A 85 -14.20 -4.58 -8.65
C LYS A 85 -13.76 -6.05 -8.80
N PRO A 86 -13.69 -6.62 -10.02
CA PRO A 86 -13.10 -7.94 -10.21
C PRO A 86 -11.66 -7.99 -9.68
N TYR A 87 -11.16 -9.19 -9.41
CA TYR A 87 -9.78 -9.33 -8.95
C TYR A 87 -8.85 -8.78 -10.03
N MET A 88 -7.81 -8.09 -9.58
CA MET A 88 -6.86 -7.50 -10.52
C MET A 88 -6.04 -8.63 -11.15
N ALA A 89 -5.93 -8.62 -12.48
CA ALA A 89 -5.12 -9.60 -13.19
C ALA A 89 -3.63 -9.38 -12.92
N LEU A 90 -2.92 -10.49 -12.69
CA LEU A 90 -1.47 -10.56 -12.49
C LEU A 90 -0.81 -11.21 -13.70
N GLN A 91 0.38 -10.71 -14.03
CA GLN A 91 1.18 -11.20 -15.14
C GLN A 91 1.83 -12.54 -14.77
N ILE A 92 1.71 -13.51 -15.67
CA ILE A 92 2.42 -14.80 -15.55
C ILE A 92 3.66 -14.75 -16.46
N PRO A 93 4.87 -14.86 -15.90
CA PRO A 93 6.09 -14.87 -16.71
C PRO A 93 6.11 -16.08 -17.66
N LYS A 94 6.68 -15.89 -18.85
CA LYS A 94 6.82 -16.98 -19.82
C LYS A 94 7.89 -17.96 -19.33
N ASN A 95 7.49 -19.21 -19.08
CA ASN A 95 8.39 -20.27 -18.62
C ASN A 95 9.62 -20.42 -19.53
N THR A 96 10.81 -20.41 -18.93
CA THR A 96 12.01 -20.94 -19.57
C THR A 96 12.05 -22.45 -19.31
N ILE A 97 11.54 -23.24 -20.26
CA ILE A 97 11.70 -24.67 -20.62
C ILE A 97 11.90 -25.75 -19.50
N ASN A 98 12.43 -25.48 -18.31
CA ASN A 98 12.81 -26.45 -17.27
C ASN A 98 12.35 -26.10 -15.83
N GLN A 99 11.43 -25.15 -15.61
CA GLN A 99 10.92 -24.88 -14.26
C GLN A 99 9.86 -25.91 -13.84
N LYS A 100 9.98 -26.40 -12.59
CA LYS A 100 8.97 -27.26 -11.92
C LYS A 100 7.57 -26.64 -12.09
N THR A 101 6.53 -27.48 -12.14
CA THR A 101 5.12 -27.10 -12.33
C THR A 101 4.59 -26.24 -11.18
N VAL A 102 4.97 -24.96 -11.13
CA VAL A 102 4.41 -23.96 -10.22
C VAL A 102 3.11 -23.40 -10.78
N ARG A 103 2.21 -23.00 -9.90
CA ARG A 103 0.90 -22.43 -10.18
C ARG A 103 0.86 -20.97 -9.73
N LEU A 104 1.55 -20.11 -10.47
CA LEU A 104 1.59 -18.69 -10.13
C LEU A 104 0.19 -18.06 -10.25
N PRO A 105 -0.27 -17.28 -9.26
CA PRO A 105 -1.61 -16.68 -9.31
C PRO A 105 -1.75 -15.71 -10.47
N ALA A 106 -2.84 -15.86 -11.23
CA ALA A 106 -3.22 -14.96 -12.31
C ALA A 106 -4.12 -13.80 -11.83
N GLU A 107 -4.57 -13.84 -10.58
CA GLU A 107 -5.43 -12.85 -9.96
C GLU A 107 -4.92 -12.49 -8.57
N LEU A 108 -5.05 -11.22 -8.21
CA LEU A 108 -4.71 -10.72 -6.87
C LEU A 108 -5.89 -10.93 -5.91
N THR A 109 -5.92 -12.10 -5.28
CA THR A 109 -6.88 -12.45 -4.22
C THR A 109 -6.47 -11.86 -2.87
N GLU A 110 -7.35 -11.97 -1.88
CA GLU A 110 -7.05 -11.60 -0.50
C GLU A 110 -5.84 -12.38 0.06
N ASP A 111 -5.75 -13.69 -0.19
CA ASP A 111 -4.67 -14.53 0.34
C ASP A 111 -3.31 -14.15 -0.27
N VAL A 112 -3.27 -13.93 -1.59
CA VAL A 112 -2.08 -13.42 -2.29
C VAL A 112 -1.71 -12.03 -1.77
N ALA A 113 -2.69 -11.16 -1.53
CA ALA A 113 -2.44 -9.82 -1.01
C ALA A 113 -1.92 -9.82 0.43
N TYR A 114 -2.45 -10.68 1.30
CA TYR A 114 -1.96 -10.86 2.67
C TYR A 114 -0.51 -11.36 2.67
N LEU A 115 -0.19 -12.36 1.85
CA LEU A 115 1.18 -12.85 1.64
C LEU A 115 2.13 -11.72 1.17
N LEU A 116 1.69 -10.89 0.21
CA LEU A 116 2.46 -9.72 -0.23
C LEU A 116 2.63 -8.68 0.88
N GLY A 117 1.64 -8.52 1.75
CA GLY A 117 1.71 -7.67 2.94
C GLY A 117 2.81 -8.13 3.89
N LEU A 118 2.81 -9.42 4.25
CA LEU A 118 3.85 -10.04 5.09
C LEU A 118 5.25 -9.81 4.49
N TYR A 119 5.40 -10.12 3.19
CA TYR A 119 6.65 -9.90 2.47
C TYR A 119 7.11 -8.43 2.49
N MET A 120 6.17 -7.48 2.39
CA MET A 120 6.48 -6.05 2.43
C MET A 120 6.75 -5.51 3.84
N GLY A 121 6.36 -6.22 4.90
CA GLY A 121 6.77 -5.91 6.28
C GLY A 121 8.17 -6.42 6.59
N ASP A 122 8.52 -7.59 6.07
CA ASP A 122 9.77 -8.30 6.38
C ASP A 122 10.88 -8.07 5.34
N VAL A 123 10.94 -6.86 4.77
CA VAL A 123 11.77 -6.53 3.59
C VAL A 123 13.29 -6.57 3.86
N LYS A 124 13.71 -6.82 5.10
CA LYS A 124 15.13 -6.82 5.48
C LYS A 124 15.92 -7.94 4.78
N ASP A 125 15.26 -9.03 4.39
CA ASP A 125 15.90 -10.21 3.80
C ASP A 125 15.47 -10.45 2.34
N HIS A 126 15.72 -9.45 1.48
CA HIS A 126 15.53 -9.60 0.03
C HIS A 126 16.44 -10.69 -0.56
N TYR A 127 15.86 -11.86 -0.83
CA TYR A 127 16.50 -12.91 -1.61
C TYR A 127 16.57 -12.54 -3.09
N THR A 128 17.74 -12.72 -3.69
CA THR A 128 17.96 -12.48 -5.13
C THR A 128 18.17 -13.79 -5.88
N LYS A 129 17.85 -13.78 -7.18
CA LYS A 129 18.04 -14.90 -8.13
C LYS A 129 19.43 -15.55 -8.11
N LYS A 130 20.46 -14.86 -7.57
CA LYS A 130 21.82 -15.38 -7.40
C LYS A 130 21.97 -16.40 -6.27
N GLU A 131 21.09 -16.40 -5.28
CA GLU A 131 21.22 -17.21 -4.05
C GLU A 131 20.33 -18.46 -4.03
N GLY A 132 19.52 -18.67 -5.08
CA GLY A 132 18.78 -19.93 -5.26
C GLY A 132 17.68 -20.17 -4.22
N VAL A 133 17.13 -19.11 -3.62
CA VAL A 133 15.91 -19.12 -2.81
C VAL A 133 15.06 -17.93 -3.26
N GLY A 134 13.75 -18.11 -3.39
CA GLY A 134 12.85 -17.17 -4.05
C GLY A 134 12.26 -16.10 -3.13
N LEU A 135 11.80 -16.49 -1.93
CA LEU A 135 11.24 -15.60 -0.90
C LEU A 135 11.46 -16.19 0.50
N ALA A 136 11.62 -15.33 1.50
CA ALA A 136 11.59 -15.68 2.91
C ALA A 136 10.54 -14.82 3.63
N ILE A 137 9.77 -15.45 4.52
CA ILE A 137 8.84 -14.75 5.41
C ILE A 137 9.03 -15.35 6.81
N CYS A 138 9.37 -14.50 7.78
CA CYS A 138 9.66 -14.91 9.15
C CYS A 138 8.55 -14.39 10.07
N ASP A 139 7.94 -15.29 10.84
CA ASP A 139 6.89 -14.95 11.80
C ASP A 139 6.91 -15.98 12.93
N ASP A 140 6.64 -15.54 14.16
CA ASP A 140 6.60 -16.42 15.33
C ASP A 140 5.19 -16.90 15.67
N ASP A 141 4.14 -16.33 15.06
CA ASP A 141 2.77 -16.82 15.16
C ASP A 141 2.58 -18.08 14.30
N PRO A 142 2.31 -19.25 14.91
CA PRO A 142 2.13 -20.49 14.19
C PRO A 142 0.99 -20.44 13.15
N SER A 143 -0.02 -19.59 13.37
CA SER A 143 -1.13 -19.43 12.43
C SER A 143 -0.73 -18.68 11.17
N VAL A 144 0.13 -17.67 11.27
CA VAL A 144 0.71 -16.95 10.12
C VAL A 144 1.65 -17.88 9.36
N VAL A 145 2.51 -18.60 10.07
CA VAL A 145 3.41 -19.59 9.46
C VAL A 145 2.65 -20.65 8.69
N GLU A 146 1.58 -21.22 9.26
CA GLU A 146 0.76 -22.21 8.57
C GLU A 146 0.01 -21.64 7.37
N PHE A 147 -0.48 -20.39 7.46
CA PHE A 147 -1.07 -19.69 6.33
C PHE A 147 -0.08 -19.55 5.17
N VAL A 148 1.14 -19.06 5.42
CA VAL A 148 2.17 -18.88 4.39
C VAL A 148 2.50 -20.22 3.72
N ARG A 149 2.62 -21.29 4.51
CA ARG A 149 2.84 -22.66 4.01
C ARG A 149 1.70 -23.12 3.12
N HIS A 150 0.46 -22.89 3.53
CA HIS A 150 -0.73 -23.26 2.78
C HIS A 150 -0.74 -22.57 1.41
N VAL A 151 -0.56 -21.24 1.38
CA VAL A 151 -0.57 -20.47 0.12
C VAL A 151 0.54 -20.94 -0.81
N PHE A 152 1.78 -21.11 -0.32
CA PHE A 152 2.87 -21.57 -1.19
C PHE A 152 2.65 -22.99 -1.71
N ARG A 153 2.21 -23.93 -0.88
CA ARG A 153 2.07 -25.34 -1.28
C ARG A 153 0.81 -25.58 -2.12
N GLU A 154 -0.34 -25.14 -1.63
CA GLU A 154 -1.64 -25.50 -2.19
C GLU A 154 -2.03 -24.58 -3.34
N GLU A 155 -1.86 -23.26 -3.19
CA GLU A 155 -2.20 -22.31 -4.25
C GLU A 155 -1.09 -22.21 -5.30
N MET A 156 0.17 -22.08 -4.86
CA MET A 156 1.28 -21.83 -5.78
C MET A 156 2.05 -23.08 -6.23
N GLY A 157 1.83 -24.24 -5.61
CA GLY A 157 2.58 -25.46 -5.94
C GLY A 157 4.10 -25.35 -5.71
N ILE A 158 4.52 -24.47 -4.81
CA ILE A 158 5.92 -24.18 -4.49
C ILE A 158 6.35 -25.01 -3.29
N THR A 159 7.53 -25.61 -3.40
CA THR A 159 8.14 -26.33 -2.28
C THR A 159 8.63 -25.31 -1.25
N VAL A 160 8.24 -25.53 0.00
CA VAL A 160 8.61 -24.69 1.13
C VAL A 160 9.69 -25.41 1.96
N ILE A 161 10.74 -24.70 2.31
CA ILE A 161 11.79 -25.12 3.25
C ILE A 161 11.57 -24.37 4.55
N GLU A 162 11.61 -25.09 5.67
CA GLU A 162 11.49 -24.51 7.00
C GLU A 162 12.89 -24.29 7.55
N ASP A 163 13.25 -23.04 7.80
CA ASP A 163 14.47 -22.71 8.52
C ASP A 163 14.17 -22.54 10.01
N THR A 164 14.31 -23.63 10.74
CA THR A 164 14.09 -23.65 12.20
C THR A 164 15.04 -22.76 12.98
N SER A 165 16.16 -22.33 12.38
CA SER A 165 17.14 -21.46 13.05
C SER A 165 16.73 -19.99 13.04
N SER A 166 16.02 -19.56 11.98
CA SER A 166 15.54 -18.20 11.79
C SER A 166 14.03 -18.05 12.01
N GLY A 167 13.27 -19.15 12.10
CA GLY A 167 11.80 -19.14 12.17
C GLY A 167 11.15 -18.84 10.82
N CYS A 168 11.92 -18.85 9.73
CA CYS A 168 11.46 -18.41 8.43
C CYS A 168 10.91 -19.54 7.58
N THR A 169 9.91 -19.18 6.78
CA THR A 169 9.33 -20.01 5.74
C THR A 169 9.93 -19.60 4.40
N LEU A 170 10.76 -20.46 3.82
CA LEU A 170 11.50 -20.20 2.59
C LEU A 170 10.81 -20.86 1.39
N ALA A 171 10.53 -20.08 0.34
CA ALA A 171 10.01 -20.56 -0.92
C ALA A 171 11.09 -20.47 -2.01
N ASP A 172 11.67 -21.61 -2.41
CA ASP A 172 12.66 -21.65 -3.49
C ASP A 172 11.98 -21.83 -4.85
N SER A 173 11.87 -20.73 -5.60
CA SER A 173 11.34 -20.75 -6.96
C SER A 173 11.81 -19.55 -7.78
N THR A 174 12.60 -19.79 -8.81
CA THR A 174 12.98 -18.76 -9.80
C THR A 174 11.78 -18.21 -10.56
N ALA A 175 10.73 -19.02 -10.76
CA ALA A 175 9.47 -18.58 -11.37
C ALA A 175 8.72 -17.59 -10.49
N LEU A 176 8.79 -17.76 -9.15
CA LEU A 176 8.20 -16.83 -8.19
C LEU A 176 8.92 -15.48 -8.21
N VAL A 177 10.26 -15.48 -8.25
CA VAL A 177 11.05 -14.25 -8.39
C VAL A 177 10.67 -13.51 -9.67
N ASP A 178 10.64 -14.22 -10.81
CA ASP A 178 10.26 -13.62 -12.09
C ASP A 178 8.81 -13.06 -12.03
N TRP A 179 7.90 -13.73 -11.31
CA TRP A 179 6.52 -13.27 -11.10
C TRP A 179 6.45 -11.99 -10.25
N PHE A 180 7.25 -11.88 -9.20
CA PHE A 180 7.36 -10.65 -8.39
C PHE A 180 7.88 -9.48 -9.25
N GLU A 181 8.90 -9.72 -10.07
CA GLU A 181 9.48 -8.69 -10.94
C GLU A 181 8.49 -8.18 -11.98
N VAL A 182 7.83 -9.06 -12.74
CA VAL A 182 6.92 -8.64 -13.82
C VAL A 182 5.65 -7.95 -13.31
N ASN A 183 5.27 -8.21 -12.05
CA ASN A 183 4.11 -7.57 -11.41
C ASN A 183 4.50 -6.32 -10.59
N GLY A 184 5.78 -5.96 -10.53
CA GLY A 184 6.25 -4.77 -9.81
C GLY A 184 6.14 -4.92 -8.29
N PHE A 185 6.34 -6.13 -7.76
CA PHE A 185 6.42 -6.42 -6.33
C PHE A 185 7.86 -6.34 -5.79
N THR A 186 8.83 -6.09 -6.66
CA THR A 186 10.22 -5.81 -6.27
C THR A 186 10.49 -4.30 -6.31
N GLY A 187 11.23 -3.80 -5.34
CA GLY A 187 11.57 -2.39 -5.25
C GLY A 187 12.59 -2.12 -4.15
N ASN A 188 13.04 -0.85 -4.07
CA ASN A 188 13.97 -0.43 -3.04
C ASN A 188 13.22 -0.16 -1.73
N GLY A 189 13.15 -1.19 -0.88
CA GLY A 189 12.45 -1.15 0.40
C GLY A 189 10.94 -1.38 0.27
N ALA A 190 10.24 -1.25 1.40
CA ALA A 190 8.82 -1.55 1.50
C ALA A 190 7.92 -0.46 0.86
N PHE A 191 6.88 -0.91 0.16
CA PHE A 191 5.84 -0.08 -0.46
C PHE A 191 4.55 -0.90 -0.68
N ILE A 192 3.43 -0.22 -0.88
CA ILE A 192 2.17 -0.86 -1.33
C ILE A 192 2.14 -0.85 -2.86
N PRO A 193 2.08 -2.01 -3.54
CA PRO A 193 2.00 -2.08 -4.99
C PRO A 193 0.76 -1.36 -5.54
N GLN A 194 0.90 -0.72 -6.70
CA GLN A 194 -0.20 0.03 -7.32
C GLN A 194 -1.42 -0.85 -7.60
N VAL A 195 -1.20 -2.12 -7.96
CA VAL A 195 -2.27 -3.09 -8.20
C VAL A 195 -3.07 -3.38 -6.91
N VAL A 196 -2.43 -3.37 -5.74
CA VAL A 196 -3.10 -3.51 -4.43
C VAL A 196 -3.91 -2.25 -4.12
N LEU A 197 -3.32 -1.05 -4.29
CA LEU A 197 -4.01 0.24 -4.05
C LEU A 197 -5.25 0.44 -4.94
N GLN A 198 -5.32 -0.24 -6.08
CA GLN A 198 -6.43 -0.16 -7.03
C GLN A 198 -7.38 -1.35 -6.92
N SER A 199 -7.14 -2.29 -6.01
CA SER A 199 -7.97 -3.48 -5.82
C SER A 199 -9.23 -3.17 -5.03
N ARG A 200 -10.13 -4.15 -4.94
CA ARG A 200 -11.26 -4.08 -4.01
C ARG A 200 -10.79 -3.93 -2.57
N THR A 201 -11.62 -3.36 -1.71
CA THR A 201 -11.26 -3.07 -0.31
C THR A 201 -10.80 -4.29 0.47
N SER A 202 -11.40 -5.46 0.25
CA SER A 202 -11.00 -6.70 0.94
C SER A 202 -9.54 -7.08 0.63
N VAL A 203 -9.11 -6.91 -0.62
CA VAL A 203 -7.73 -7.18 -1.05
C VAL A 203 -6.76 -6.16 -0.47
N LEU A 204 -7.11 -4.86 -0.49
CA LEU A 204 -6.29 -3.83 0.17
C LEU A 204 -6.19 -4.08 1.67
N ALA A 205 -7.31 -4.42 2.32
CA ALA A 205 -7.36 -4.74 3.75
C ALA A 205 -6.52 -5.97 4.09
N ALA A 206 -6.56 -7.02 3.25
CA ALA A 206 -5.74 -8.21 3.42
C ALA A 206 -4.25 -7.88 3.33
N PHE A 207 -3.82 -7.08 2.34
CA PHE A 207 -2.44 -6.60 2.26
C PHE A 207 -2.01 -5.81 3.50
N ILE A 208 -2.82 -4.84 3.93
CA ILE A 208 -2.52 -4.06 5.14
C ILE A 208 -2.45 -4.98 6.36
N SER A 209 -3.33 -5.97 6.46
CA SER A 209 -3.33 -6.93 7.58
C SER A 209 -2.04 -7.75 7.60
N GLY A 210 -1.57 -8.23 6.44
CA GLY A 210 -0.28 -8.93 6.34
C GLY A 210 0.90 -8.03 6.71
N LEU A 211 0.87 -6.77 6.28
CA LEU A 211 1.91 -5.79 6.62
C LEU A 211 1.99 -5.55 8.15
N PHE A 212 0.85 -5.44 8.82
CA PHE A 212 0.78 -5.29 10.27
C PHE A 212 1.09 -6.59 11.03
N ALA A 213 0.84 -7.76 10.44
CA ALA A 213 1.26 -9.02 11.05
C ALA A 213 2.80 -9.12 11.09
N ALA A 214 3.48 -8.71 10.02
CA ALA A 214 4.94 -8.79 9.94
C ALA A 214 5.69 -7.74 10.79
N ASP A 215 5.24 -6.47 10.82
CA ASP A 215 6.00 -5.37 11.46
C ASP A 215 5.11 -4.44 12.31
N GLY A 216 3.88 -4.87 12.63
CA GLY A 216 2.95 -4.14 13.48
C GLY A 216 3.15 -4.45 14.95
N THR A 217 2.98 -3.44 15.79
CA THR A 217 2.97 -3.59 17.26
C THR A 217 1.60 -3.20 17.80
N VAL A 218 1.04 -4.05 18.66
CA VAL A 218 -0.18 -3.71 19.41
C VAL A 218 0.24 -3.11 20.75
N GLU A 219 -0.08 -1.84 20.93
CA GLU A 219 0.01 -1.15 22.21
C GLU A 219 -1.37 -1.11 22.88
N HIS A 220 -1.41 -0.81 24.18
CA HIS A 220 -2.59 -0.91 25.05
C HIS A 220 -3.93 -0.57 24.39
N CYS A 221 -4.01 0.53 23.63
CA CYS A 221 -5.25 1.01 23.00
C CYS A 221 -5.10 1.37 21.51
N TYR A 222 -3.98 1.03 20.87
CA TYR A 222 -3.75 1.37 19.46
C TYR A 222 -2.81 0.38 18.79
N VAL A 223 -2.89 0.31 17.46
CA VAL A 223 -1.95 -0.46 16.64
C VAL A 223 -0.97 0.51 16.00
N GLU A 224 0.32 0.19 16.06
CA GLU A 224 1.40 0.96 15.48
C GLU A 224 2.10 0.16 14.38
N LEU A 225 2.53 0.86 13.33
CA LEU A 225 3.44 0.33 12.31
C LEU A 225 4.58 1.33 12.19
N SER A 226 5.80 0.87 12.44
CA SER A 226 7.01 1.68 12.29
C SER A 226 7.69 1.35 10.96
N THR A 227 8.15 2.36 10.23
CA THR A 227 8.89 2.12 8.97
C THR A 227 9.86 3.25 8.67
N VAL A 228 11.01 2.90 8.11
CA VAL A 228 11.98 3.86 7.55
C VAL A 228 11.50 4.45 6.22
N SER A 229 10.54 3.80 5.56
CA SER A 229 9.97 4.23 4.28
C SER A 229 8.89 5.28 4.51
N LYS A 230 9.24 6.56 4.33
CA LYS A 230 8.26 7.65 4.33
C LYS A 230 7.17 7.44 3.27
N ASN A 231 7.48 6.78 2.16
CA ASN A 231 6.49 6.46 1.14
C ASN A 231 5.45 5.48 1.70
N LEU A 232 5.89 4.35 2.25
CA LEU A 232 5.01 3.36 2.85
C LEU A 232 4.14 3.97 3.96
N ALA A 233 4.72 4.76 4.86
CA ALA A 233 3.97 5.42 5.93
C ALA A 233 2.81 6.28 5.37
N ASN A 234 3.03 7.00 4.28
CA ASN A 234 1.97 7.77 3.62
C ASN A 234 0.97 6.88 2.88
N GLN A 235 1.41 5.82 2.21
CA GLN A 235 0.52 4.87 1.53
C GLN A 235 -0.40 4.15 2.51
N VAL A 236 0.13 3.65 3.63
CA VAL A 236 -0.65 3.00 4.71
C VAL A 236 -1.66 3.98 5.30
N LYS A 237 -1.21 5.21 5.59
CA LYS A 237 -2.10 6.28 6.07
C LYS A 237 -3.28 6.51 5.12
N VAL A 238 -3.01 6.76 3.84
CA VAL A 238 -4.07 7.01 2.84
C VAL A 238 -4.96 5.79 2.68
N SER A 239 -4.39 4.58 2.69
CA SER A 239 -5.14 3.33 2.55
C SER A 239 -6.14 3.13 3.71
N LEU A 240 -5.68 3.26 4.95
CA LEU A 240 -6.53 3.15 6.14
C LEU A 240 -7.63 4.23 6.15
N GLU A 241 -7.28 5.47 5.83
CA GLU A 241 -8.24 6.57 5.79
C GLU A 241 -9.27 6.42 4.67
N SER A 242 -8.87 5.86 3.53
CA SER A 242 -9.78 5.52 2.42
C SER A 242 -10.77 4.43 2.79
N MET A 243 -10.46 3.61 3.81
CA MET A 243 -11.35 2.61 4.42
C MET A 243 -12.14 3.17 5.62
N GLY A 244 -11.97 4.45 5.95
CA GLY A 244 -12.67 5.09 7.07
C GLY A 244 -11.93 5.03 8.41
N ILE A 245 -10.71 4.50 8.44
CA ILE A 245 -9.91 4.35 9.66
C ILE A 245 -9.02 5.59 9.84
N VAL A 246 -9.23 6.33 10.93
CA VAL A 246 -8.46 7.53 11.24
C VAL A 246 -7.07 7.16 11.74
N THR A 247 -6.03 7.75 11.16
CA THR A 247 -4.64 7.47 11.53
C THR A 247 -3.83 8.73 11.79
N THR A 248 -2.70 8.57 12.48
CA THR A 248 -1.68 9.59 12.68
C THR A 248 -0.35 9.05 12.21
N VAL A 249 0.44 9.87 11.51
CA VAL A 249 1.84 9.58 11.19
C VAL A 249 2.70 10.60 11.92
N SER A 250 3.62 10.10 12.75
CA SER A 250 4.65 10.87 13.43
C SER A 250 6.04 10.46 12.95
N GLN A 251 7.04 11.32 13.18
CA GLN A 251 8.44 10.96 12.99
C GLN A 251 9.09 10.86 14.36
N HIS A 252 9.62 9.69 14.69
CA HIS A 252 10.48 9.53 15.85
C HIS A 252 11.91 9.91 15.41
N GLY A 253 12.44 11.01 15.96
CA GLY A 253 13.85 11.32 15.80
C GLY A 253 14.66 10.27 16.57
N THR A 254 15.65 9.66 15.93
CA THR A 254 16.70 8.95 16.66
C THR A 254 17.31 9.92 17.65
N LEU A 255 17.19 9.63 18.95
CA LEU A 255 18.04 10.24 19.96
C LEU A 255 19.49 10.03 19.49
N GLY A 256 20.15 11.13 19.14
CA GLY A 256 21.57 11.13 18.77
C GLY A 256 22.46 10.88 19.98
#